data_AF-C6WKE2-F1
#
_entry.id   AF-C6WKE2-F1
#
_cell.length_a   1.000
_cell.length_b   1.000
_cell.length_c   1.000
_cell.angle_alpha   90.00
_cell.angle_beta   90.00
_cell.angle_gamma   90.00
#
_symmetry.space_group_name_H-M   'P 1'
#
loop_
_entity.id
_entity.type
_entity.pdbx_description
1 polymer ?
#
loop_
_entity_poly.entity_id
_entity_poly.type
_entity_poly.pdbx_seq_one_letter_code
_entity_poly.pdbx_strand_id
1 'polypeptide(L)'
;MIRRPVRRIGRTRLRWLLGTLTAVVLAFAGLIVSTDPVGYGLPFWPFATNADHAEGRAMDSFLATARAQRDVARLPQAVAGEAVEVLAATPGGVRDDSVWMRVRLHLPDGGVRCREVIVFNQVGFELTSRRVDC
;
A
#
# COMPACT_ATOMS: atom_id res chain seq x y z
N MET A 1 -26.32 -50.39 9.31
CA MET A 1 -25.93 -49.25 8.43
C MET A 1 -26.56 -47.98 8.99
N ILE A 2 -25.80 -47.11 9.67
CA ILE A 2 -26.31 -45.87 10.26
C ILE A 2 -26.33 -44.79 9.16
N ARG A 3 -27.50 -44.51 8.57
CA ARG A 3 -27.66 -43.37 7.65
C ARG A 3 -27.73 -42.09 8.47
N ARG A 4 -26.63 -41.33 8.53
CA ARG A 4 -26.66 -39.95 9.05
C ARG A 4 -27.58 -39.12 8.14
N PRO A 5 -28.62 -38.43 8.66
CA PRO A 5 -29.41 -37.54 7.83
C PRO A 5 -28.53 -36.36 7.43
N VAL A 6 -28.19 -36.27 6.14
CA VAL A 6 -27.58 -35.06 5.58
C VAL A 6 -28.65 -33.98 5.67
N ARG A 7 -28.56 -33.11 6.69
CA ARG A 7 -29.43 -31.94 6.83
C ARG A 7 -29.30 -31.11 5.55
N ARG A 8 -30.29 -31.18 4.65
CA ARG A 8 -30.38 -30.25 3.53
C ARG A 8 -30.61 -28.86 4.12
N ILE A 9 -29.59 -28.02 4.06
CA ILE A 9 -29.72 -26.61 4.35
C ILE A 9 -30.71 -26.05 3.33
N GLY A 10 -31.84 -25.52 3.80
CA GLY A 10 -32.81 -24.89 2.91
C GLY A 10 -32.14 -23.75 2.13
N ARG A 11 -32.47 -23.62 0.84
CA ARG A 11 -31.89 -22.60 -0.07
C ARG A 11 -31.87 -21.18 0.53
N THR A 12 -32.89 -20.82 1.32
CA THR A 12 -32.96 -19.55 2.06
C THR A 12 -31.90 -19.42 3.15
N ARG A 13 -31.70 -20.45 3.99
CA ARG A 13 -30.62 -20.45 5.00
C ARG A 13 -29.23 -20.40 4.38
N LEU A 14 -29.02 -21.10 3.26
CA LEU A 14 -27.75 -21.05 2.54
C LEU A 14 -27.46 -19.64 1.99
N ARG A 15 -28.46 -18.98 1.41
CA ARG A 15 -28.34 -17.59 0.93
C ARG A 15 -28.04 -16.61 2.06
N TRP A 16 -28.69 -16.77 3.21
CA TRP A 16 -28.40 -15.95 4.39
C TRP A 16 -26.99 -16.17 4.90
N LEU A 17 -26.55 -17.42 5.05
CA LEU A 17 -25.18 -17.75 5.48
C LEU A 17 -24.12 -17.18 4.54
N LEU A 18 -24.31 -17.36 3.23
CA LEU A 18 -23.42 -16.77 2.21
C LEU A 18 -23.43 -15.25 2.30
N GLY A 19 -24.61 -14.63 2.37
CA GLY A 19 -24.74 -13.17 2.50
C GLY A 19 -24.03 -12.62 3.73
N THR A 20 -24.21 -13.26 4.89
CA THR A 20 -23.51 -12.87 6.12
C THR A 20 -22.00 -13.07 6.01
N LEU A 21 -21.55 -14.18 5.44
CA LEU A 21 -20.12 -14.44 5.26
C LEU A 21 -19.49 -13.39 4.34
N THR A 22 -20.14 -13.11 3.21
CA THR A 22 -19.69 -12.08 2.27
C THR A 22 -19.66 -10.70 2.92
N ALA A 23 -20.69 -10.32 3.69
CA ALA A 23 -20.72 -9.05 4.39
C ALA A 23 -19.58 -8.92 5.41
N VAL A 24 -19.30 -9.99 6.16
CA VAL A 24 -18.16 -10.02 7.10
C VAL A 24 -16.84 -9.87 6.37
N VAL A 25 -16.61 -10.64 5.30
CA VAL A 25 -15.38 -10.55 4.49
C VAL A 25 -15.19 -9.14 3.93
N LEU A 26 -16.24 -8.52 3.37
CA LEU A 26 -16.19 -7.17 2.84
C LEU A 26 -15.92 -6.12 3.93
N ALA A 27 -16.53 -6.26 5.10
CA ALA A 27 -16.30 -5.36 6.22
C ALA A 27 -14.85 -5.43 6.72
N PHE A 28 -14.30 -6.64 6.89
CA PHE A 28 -12.89 -6.82 7.27
C PHE A 28 -11.94 -6.30 6.20
N ALA A 29 -12.20 -6.58 4.92
CA ALA A 29 -11.40 -6.06 3.82
C ALA A 29 -11.39 -4.52 3.82
N GLY A 30 -12.55 -3.88 4.00
CA GLY A 30 -12.65 -2.43 4.09
C GLY A 30 -11.87 -1.84 5.27
N LEU A 31 -11.87 -2.53 6.41
CA LEU A 31 -11.16 -2.10 7.62
C LEU A 31 -9.64 -2.25 7.48
N ILE A 32 -9.17 -3.29 6.77
CA ILE A 32 -7.74 -3.46 6.47
C ILE A 32 -7.28 -2.39 5.48
N VAL A 33 -8.03 -2.18 4.39
CA VAL A 33 -7.68 -1.19 3.36
C VAL A 33 -7.62 0.22 3.92
N SER A 34 -8.50 0.58 4.85
CA SER A 34 -8.50 1.91 5.45
C SER A 34 -7.27 2.21 6.32
N THR A 35 -6.50 1.19 6.71
CA THR A 35 -5.26 1.40 7.50
C THR A 35 -4.11 1.97 6.68
N ASP A 36 -4.01 1.59 5.40
CA ASP A 36 -3.04 2.14 4.44
C ASP A 36 -3.62 2.15 3.02
N PRO A 37 -4.54 3.08 2.71
CA PRO A 37 -5.25 3.10 1.43
C PRO A 37 -4.29 3.24 0.25
N VAL A 38 -3.20 4.00 0.45
CA VAL A 38 -2.18 4.26 -0.55
C VAL A 38 -1.31 3.01 -0.77
N GLY A 39 -0.94 2.30 0.29
CA GLY A 39 -0.16 1.05 0.19
C GLY A 39 -0.91 -0.07 -0.51
N TYR A 40 -2.24 -0.09 -0.38
CA TYR A 40 -3.12 -1.04 -1.08
C TYR A 40 -3.61 -0.57 -2.45
N GLY A 41 -3.20 0.62 -2.92
CA GLY A 41 -3.62 1.14 -4.22
C GLY A 41 -5.10 1.53 -4.32
N LEU A 42 -5.73 1.81 -3.18
CA LEU A 42 -7.14 2.24 -3.09
C LEU A 42 -7.26 3.67 -2.49
N PRO A 43 -6.56 4.69 -3.03
CA PRO A 43 -6.69 6.06 -2.54
C PRO A 43 -7.97 6.70 -3.10
N PHE A 44 -9.15 6.19 -2.77
CA PHE A 44 -10.42 6.81 -3.14
C PHE A 44 -11.46 6.67 -2.03
N TRP A 45 -12.43 7.58 -2.00
CA TRP A 45 -13.51 7.57 -1.03
C TRP A 45 -14.39 6.32 -1.16
N PRO A 46 -14.80 5.62 -0.09
CA PRO A 46 -14.74 6.02 1.33
C PRO A 46 -13.51 5.55 2.10
N PHE A 47 -12.50 4.99 1.41
CA PHE A 47 -11.35 4.36 2.07
C PHE A 47 -10.20 5.33 2.34
N ALA A 48 -10.17 6.49 1.68
CA ALA A 48 -9.09 7.46 1.74
C ALA A 48 -9.57 8.87 2.07
N THR A 49 -8.73 9.63 2.76
CA THR A 49 -8.90 11.07 3.06
C THR A 49 -8.17 11.95 2.03
N ASN A 50 -8.40 13.27 2.09
CA ASN A 50 -7.65 14.23 1.25
C ASN A 50 -6.13 14.15 1.48
N ALA A 51 -5.71 13.87 2.71
CA ALA A 51 -4.29 13.67 3.04
C ALA A 51 -3.75 12.40 2.37
N ASP A 52 -4.53 11.31 2.34
CA ASP A 52 -4.12 10.06 1.67
C ASP A 52 -4.06 10.23 0.14
N HIS A 53 -4.92 11.07 -0.44
CA HIS A 53 -4.82 11.46 -1.85
C HIS A 53 -3.57 12.31 -2.15
N ALA A 54 -3.20 13.22 -1.27
CA ALA A 54 -1.97 14.00 -1.39
C ALA A 54 -0.74 13.08 -1.25
N GLU A 55 -0.78 12.16 -0.29
CA GLU A 55 0.25 11.14 -0.08
C GLU A 55 0.39 10.24 -1.32
N GLY A 56 -0.72 9.78 -1.91
CA GLY A 56 -0.72 9.01 -3.15
C GLY A 56 -0.06 9.75 -4.31
N ARG A 57 -0.38 11.04 -4.51
CA ARG A 57 0.26 11.86 -5.55
C ARG A 57 1.76 12.04 -5.33
N ALA A 58 2.20 12.17 -4.08
CA ALA A 58 3.62 12.23 -3.75
C ALA A 58 4.33 10.91 -4.09
N MET A 59 3.70 9.77 -3.79
CA MET A 59 4.21 8.44 -4.13
C MET A 59 4.24 8.17 -5.64
N ASP A 60 3.26 8.66 -6.40
CA ASP A 60 3.26 8.57 -7.87
C ASP A 60 4.41 9.39 -8.48
N SER A 61 4.63 10.61 -7.97
CA SER A 61 5.76 11.45 -8.37
C SER A 61 7.09 10.79 -8.03
N PHE A 62 7.20 10.22 -6.84
CA PHE A 62 8.37 9.46 -6.40
C PHE A 62 8.66 8.31 -7.38
N LEU A 63 7.64 7.54 -7.75
CA LEU A 63 7.77 6.42 -8.69
C LEU A 63 8.14 6.87 -10.09
N ALA A 64 7.62 8.01 -10.56
CA ALA A 64 8.02 8.62 -11.82
C ALA A 64 9.50 9.03 -11.80
N THR A 65 9.98 9.65 -10.72
CA THR A 65 11.40 9.97 -10.53
C THR A 65 12.26 8.71 -10.52
N ALA A 66 11.81 7.65 -9.85
CA ALA A 66 12.52 6.37 -9.84
C ALA A 66 12.67 5.76 -11.24
N ARG A 67 11.59 5.78 -12.02
CA ARG A 67 11.59 5.31 -13.42
C ARG A 67 12.48 6.17 -14.32
N ALA A 68 12.51 7.48 -14.10
CA ALA A 68 13.36 8.39 -14.86
C ALA A 68 14.85 8.18 -14.54
N GLN A 69 15.19 7.93 -13.28
CA GLN A 69 16.57 7.77 -12.82
C GLN A 69 17.23 6.51 -13.39
N ARG A 70 16.49 5.39 -13.54
CA ARG A 70 16.96 4.08 -14.03
C ARG A 70 18.12 3.42 -13.26
N ASP A 71 18.73 4.12 -12.31
CA ASP A 71 19.81 3.68 -11.44
C ASP A 71 19.35 3.77 -9.97
N VAL A 72 19.20 2.61 -9.36
CA VAL A 72 18.72 2.42 -7.99
C VAL A 72 19.68 3.02 -6.96
N ALA A 73 20.99 3.00 -7.23
CA ALA A 73 22.00 3.50 -6.30
C ALA A 73 21.94 5.02 -6.14
N ARG A 74 21.49 5.73 -7.17
CA ARG A 74 21.34 7.20 -7.16
C ARG A 74 19.94 7.65 -6.74
N LEU A 75 19.02 6.72 -6.54
CA LEU A 75 17.64 7.03 -6.23
C LEU A 75 17.45 7.89 -4.98
N PRO A 76 18.14 7.64 -3.84
CA PRO A 76 17.98 8.45 -2.63
C PRO A 76 18.27 9.94 -2.87
N GLN A 77 19.25 10.25 -3.73
CA GLN A 77 19.61 11.62 -4.06
C GLN A 77 18.63 12.25 -5.05
N ALA A 78 18.09 11.46 -5.98
CA ALA A 78 17.16 11.93 -6.99
C ALA A 78 15.76 12.26 -6.42
N VAL A 79 15.34 11.56 -5.37
CA VAL A 79 14.02 11.75 -4.74
C VAL A 79 14.05 12.75 -3.58
N ALA A 80 15.21 13.05 -3.01
CA ALA A 80 15.34 14.03 -1.94
C ALA A 80 15.02 15.45 -2.44
N GLY A 81 14.15 16.16 -1.73
CA GLY A 81 13.75 17.53 -2.05
C GLY A 81 12.80 18.11 -1.00
N GLU A 82 12.23 19.29 -1.27
CA GLU A 82 11.34 19.98 -0.29
C GLU A 82 10.12 19.15 0.11
N ALA A 83 9.59 18.32 -0.80
CA ALA A 83 8.42 17.48 -0.54
C ALA A 83 8.76 16.11 0.06
N VAL A 84 10.01 15.65 -0.06
CA VAL A 84 10.44 14.29 0.33
C VAL A 84 11.81 14.36 0.99
N GLU A 85 11.85 14.10 2.28
CA GLU A 85 13.08 13.94 3.05
C GLU A 85 13.43 12.45 3.15
N VAL A 86 14.65 12.06 2.77
CA VAL A 86 15.12 10.67 2.89
C VAL A 86 15.83 10.51 4.23
N LEU A 87 15.20 9.81 5.17
CA LEU A 87 15.72 9.60 6.53
C LEU A 87 16.78 8.49 6.59
N ALA A 88 16.58 7.43 5.80
CA ALA A 88 17.51 6.31 5.70
C ALA A 88 17.44 5.69 4.31
N ALA A 89 18.56 5.20 3.81
CA ALA A 89 18.64 4.48 2.54
C ALA A 89 19.63 3.32 2.66
N THR A 90 19.24 2.16 2.15
CA THR A 90 20.07 0.96 2.12
C THR A 90 20.01 0.35 0.72
N PRO A 91 21.02 0.61 -0.13
CA PRO A 91 21.18 -0.08 -1.40
C PRO A 91 21.38 -1.57 -1.16
N GLY A 92 20.80 -2.43 -2.01
CA GLY A 92 20.87 -3.87 -1.79
C GLY A 92 19.99 -4.38 -0.64
N GLY A 93 19.13 -3.52 -0.05
CA GLY A 93 18.46 -3.81 1.23
C GLY A 93 17.57 -5.06 1.24
N VAL A 94 17.02 -5.46 0.09
CA VAL A 94 16.22 -6.69 -0.06
C VAL A 94 16.84 -7.63 -1.10
N ARG A 95 17.30 -7.06 -2.21
CA ARG A 95 17.99 -7.71 -3.34
C ARG A 95 19.05 -6.76 -3.90
N ASP A 96 20.04 -7.30 -4.60
CA ASP A 96 21.14 -6.51 -5.20
C ASP A 96 20.68 -5.38 -6.14
N ASP A 97 19.52 -5.54 -6.77
CA ASP A 97 18.87 -4.59 -7.68
C ASP A 97 17.76 -3.75 -7.02
N SER A 98 17.80 -3.64 -5.69
CA SER A 98 16.80 -2.91 -4.91
C SER A 98 17.43 -1.83 -4.02
N VAL A 99 16.62 -0.86 -3.66
CA VAL A 99 16.94 0.08 -2.57
C VAL A 99 15.77 0.13 -1.62
N TRP A 100 16.06 -0.08 -0.34
CA TRP A 100 15.13 0.23 0.74
C TRP A 100 15.40 1.65 1.22
N MET A 101 14.36 2.43 1.44
CA MET A 101 14.45 3.77 1.99
C MET A 101 13.35 4.01 3.01
N ARG A 102 13.68 4.78 4.05
CA ARG A 102 12.68 5.43 4.89
C ARG A 102 12.59 6.88 4.50
N VAL A 103 11.41 7.32 4.10
CA VAL A 103 11.14 8.67 3.61
C VAL A 103 10.12 9.35 4.50
N ARG A 104 10.28 10.66 4.66
CA ARG A 104 9.31 11.57 5.26
C ARG A 104 8.74 12.45 4.15
N LEU A 105 7.43 12.39 3.97
CA LEU A 105 6.68 13.15 2.99
C LEU A 105 6.11 14.39 3.68
N HIS A 106 6.39 15.55 3.11
CA HIS A 106 5.78 16.82 3.49
C HIS A 106 4.55 17.06 2.61
N LEU A 107 3.37 16.94 3.21
CA LEU A 107 2.12 17.09 2.50
C LEU A 107 1.73 18.58 2.36
N PRO A 108 0.98 18.96 1.31
CA PRO A 108 0.61 20.36 1.05
C PRO A 108 -0.27 21.00 2.14
N ASP A 109 -0.93 20.19 2.95
CA ASP A 109 -1.76 20.60 4.08
C ASP A 109 -0.92 20.82 5.37
N GLY A 110 0.42 20.76 5.26
CA GLY A 110 1.34 20.87 6.39
C GLY A 110 1.50 19.57 7.18
N GLY A 111 0.82 18.50 6.76
CA GLY A 111 0.95 17.18 7.36
C GLY A 111 2.30 16.53 7.05
N VAL A 112 2.74 15.66 7.95
CA VAL A 112 3.95 14.85 7.76
C VAL A 112 3.58 13.37 7.81
N ARG A 113 4.07 12.59 6.84
CA ARG A 113 3.85 11.13 6.79
C ARG A 113 5.16 10.42 6.50
N CYS A 114 5.46 9.36 7.24
CA CYS A 114 6.66 8.57 7.01
C CYS A 114 6.31 7.23 6.38
N ARG A 115 7.15 6.78 5.45
CA ARG A 115 7.01 5.49 4.77
C ARG A 115 8.34 4.79 4.64
N GLU A 116 8.27 3.47 4.73
CA GLU A 116 9.30 2.60 4.20
C GLU A 116 8.93 2.25 2.77
N VAL A 117 9.89 2.40 1.87
CA VAL A 117 9.72 2.21 0.44
C VAL A 117 10.83 1.29 -0.05
N ILE A 118 10.46 0.26 -0.79
CA ILE A 118 11.38 -0.62 -1.49
C ILE A 118 11.14 -0.44 -2.97
N VAL A 119 12.20 -0.09 -3.69
CA VAL A 119 12.17 0.06 -5.15
C VAL A 119 13.02 -1.03 -5.76
N PHE A 120 12.44 -1.76 -6.73
CA PHE A 120 13.10 -2.85 -7.45
C PHE A 120 13.34 -2.46 -8.90
N ASN A 121 14.55 -2.69 -9.42
CA ASN A 121 14.87 -2.50 -10.83
C ASN A 121 14.65 -3.77 -11.66
N GLN A 122 13.44 -4.33 -11.61
CA GLN A 122 13.04 -5.45 -12.46
C GLN A 122 12.04 -4.95 -13.48
N VAL A 123 12.43 -4.94 -14.76
CA VAL A 123 11.62 -4.75 -15.99
C VAL A 123 10.39 -3.81 -15.85
N GLY A 124 10.50 -2.70 -15.10
CA GLY A 124 9.32 -1.87 -14.79
C GLY A 124 9.39 -0.89 -13.62
N PHE A 125 10.43 -0.92 -12.77
CA PHE A 125 10.50 -0.17 -11.50
C PHE A 125 9.24 -0.37 -10.66
N GLU A 126 9.24 -1.45 -9.88
CA GLU A 126 8.16 -1.74 -8.93
C GLU A 126 8.46 -1.09 -7.58
N LEU A 127 7.41 -0.56 -6.97
CA LEU A 127 7.48 0.12 -5.68
C LEU A 127 6.54 -0.57 -4.70
N THR A 128 7.13 -1.05 -3.60
CA THR A 128 6.40 -1.50 -2.43
C THR A 128 6.55 -0.46 -1.35
N SER A 129 5.46 -0.07 -0.69
CA SER A 129 5.53 0.90 0.41
C SER A 129 4.69 0.48 1.60
N ARG A 130 5.10 0.94 2.78
CA ARG A 130 4.42 0.71 4.04
C ARG A 130 4.45 2.00 4.85
N ARG A 131 3.31 2.39 5.43
CA ARG A 131 3.28 3.48 6.40
C ARG A 131 4.05 3.12 7.68
N VAL A 132 4.87 4.04 8.16
CA VAL A 132 5.59 3.96 9.43
C VAL A 132 5.45 5.26 10.21
N ASP A 133 5.69 5.21 11.51
CA ASP A 133 5.73 6.41 12.32
C ASP A 133 6.95 7.27 11.95
N CYS A 134 6.71 8.58 11.91
CA CYS A 134 7.75 9.59 11.95
C CYS A 134 8.21 9.78 13.41
#